data_AF-A0A396HSU5-F1
#
_entry.id   AF-A0A396HSU5-F1
#
_cell.length_a   1.000
_cell.length_b   1.000
_cell.length_c   1.000
_cell.angle_alpha   90.00
_cell.angle_beta   90.00
_cell.angle_gamma   90.00
#
_symmetry.space_group_name_H-M   'P 1'
#
loop_
_entity.id
_entity.type
_entity.pdbx_description
1 polymer ?
#
loop_
_entity_poly.entity_id
_entity_poly.type
_entity_poly.pdbx_seq_one_letter_code
_entity_poly.pdbx_strand_id
1 'polypeptide(L)'
;MHLCIFRAPMSFFDSTPSGRILNRASTDQRAVDTDIPDKIGTFAFSMIQLLGIIAVMSQVAWQVFIVFLPMIAVSIWYQRYYLPSARELSRLGGVCKAPIIQHFAETISGTLTIRSFDKQSRFHETNMKLIDGYSRPKFNIAAAMEWLCFRLDMLSLITFAFSLIFLISIPPGIINPGT
;
A
#
# COMPACT_ATOMS: atom_id res chain seq x y z
N MET A 1 -4.41 -15.84 21.56
CA MET A 1 -4.82 -14.58 22.21
C MET A 1 -5.75 -14.79 23.40
N HIS A 2 -6.89 -15.50 23.22
CA HIS A 2 -7.89 -15.71 24.29
C HIS A 2 -7.36 -16.27 25.62
N LEU A 3 -6.54 -17.33 25.58
CA LEU A 3 -5.97 -17.95 26.78
C LEU A 3 -5.09 -16.98 27.59
N CYS A 4 -4.33 -16.12 26.91
CA CYS A 4 -3.46 -15.14 27.56
C CYS A 4 -4.26 -14.00 28.21
N ILE A 5 -5.38 -13.60 27.59
CA ILE A 5 -6.30 -12.59 28.15
C ILE A 5 -6.96 -13.13 29.42
N PHE A 6 -7.49 -14.35 29.41
CA PHE A 6 -8.16 -14.92 30.59
C PHE A 6 -7.24 -15.22 31.77
N ARG A 7 -5.92 -15.36 31.53
CA ARG A 7 -4.92 -15.54 32.59
C ARG A 7 -4.22 -14.24 32.99
N ALA A 8 -4.62 -13.10 32.42
CA ALA A 8 -4.03 -11.81 32.75
C ALA A 8 -4.47 -11.34 34.16
N PRO A 9 -3.58 -10.70 34.94
CA PRO A 9 -3.93 -10.18 36.26
C PRO A 9 -4.91 -9.01 36.15
N MET A 10 -5.69 -8.75 37.21
CA MET A 10 -6.68 -7.66 37.24
C MET A 10 -6.06 -6.29 36.91
N SER A 11 -4.81 -6.07 37.34
CA SER A 11 -4.04 -4.85 37.06
C SER A 11 -3.89 -4.53 35.56
N PHE A 12 -3.87 -5.55 34.70
CA PHE A 12 -3.84 -5.37 33.25
C PHE A 12 -5.14 -4.75 32.73
N PHE A 13 -6.29 -5.19 33.25
CA PHE A 13 -7.62 -4.71 32.87
C PHE A 13 -7.90 -3.31 33.44
N ASP A 14 -7.38 -3.01 34.63
CA ASP A 14 -7.48 -1.68 35.23
C ASP A 14 -6.62 -0.65 34.48
N SER A 15 -5.46 -1.07 33.98
CA SER A 15 -4.52 -0.18 33.26
C SER A 15 -4.84 -0.03 31.77
N THR A 16 -5.56 -0.99 31.18
CA THR A 16 -5.79 -1.05 29.73
C THR A 16 -7.28 -0.91 29.41
N PRO A 17 -7.71 0.16 28.70
CA PRO A 17 -9.11 0.34 28.35
C PRO A 17 -9.66 -0.86 27.57
N SER A 18 -10.86 -1.33 27.96
CA SER A 18 -11.54 -2.47 27.34
C SER A 18 -11.70 -2.31 25.82
N GLY A 19 -11.94 -1.08 25.34
CA GLY A 19 -12.01 -0.77 23.91
C GLY A 19 -10.69 -1.04 23.16
N ARG A 20 -9.53 -0.84 23.80
CA ARG A 20 -8.23 -1.15 23.19
C ARG A 20 -8.02 -2.66 23.10
N ILE A 21 -8.41 -3.40 24.13
CA ILE A 21 -8.36 -4.88 24.14
C ILE A 21 -9.26 -5.44 23.04
N LEU A 22 -10.49 -4.93 22.93
CA LEU A 22 -11.45 -5.32 21.90
C LEU A 22 -10.95 -4.98 20.48
N ASN A 23 -10.32 -3.81 20.29
CA ASN A 23 -9.78 -3.44 18.98
C ASN A 23 -8.66 -4.39 18.54
N ARG A 24 -7.79 -4.83 19.45
CA ARG A 24 -6.77 -5.84 19.14
C ARG A 24 -7.39 -7.21 18.85
N ALA A 25 -8.34 -7.63 19.67
CA ALA A 25 -9.00 -8.94 19.52
C ALA A 25 -9.86 -9.04 18.24
N SER A 26 -10.32 -7.90 17.71
CA SER A 26 -11.11 -7.85 16.48
C SER A 26 -10.28 -7.43 15.26
N THR A 27 -9.70 -6.24 15.27
CA THR A 27 -9.04 -5.63 14.10
C THR A 27 -7.69 -6.27 13.82
N ASP A 28 -6.83 -6.43 14.85
CA ASP A 28 -5.51 -7.03 14.64
C ASP A 28 -5.65 -8.53 14.32
N GLN A 29 -6.59 -9.22 14.97
CA GLN A 29 -6.90 -10.61 14.68
C GLN A 29 -7.40 -10.78 13.24
N ARG A 30 -8.32 -9.93 12.77
CA ARG A 30 -8.77 -9.91 11.36
C ARG A 30 -7.60 -9.68 10.40
N ALA A 31 -6.70 -8.75 10.72
CA ALA A 31 -5.54 -8.50 9.87
C ALA A 31 -4.66 -9.75 9.71
N VAL A 32 -4.49 -10.53 10.78
CA VAL A 32 -3.72 -11.80 10.74
C VAL A 32 -4.49 -12.91 10.04
N ASP A 33 -5.80 -13.01 10.25
CA ASP A 33 -6.60 -14.14 9.74
C ASP A 33 -7.00 -13.97 8.27
N THR A 34 -7.24 -12.74 7.81
CA THR A 34 -7.71 -12.48 6.44
C THR A 34 -6.72 -11.67 5.62
N ASP A 35 -6.26 -10.53 6.13
CA ASP A 35 -5.56 -9.56 5.29
C ASP A 35 -4.13 -10.00 4.96
N ILE A 36 -3.39 -10.52 5.94
CA ILE A 36 -2.02 -11.02 5.73
C ILE A 36 -2.01 -12.22 4.76
N PRO A 37 -2.84 -13.27 4.96
CA PRO A 37 -2.91 -14.39 4.03
C PRO A 37 -3.30 -13.97 2.61
N ASP A 38 -4.27 -13.05 2.46
CA ASP A 38 -4.66 -12.51 1.15
C ASP A 38 -3.48 -11.83 0.43
N LYS A 39 -2.73 -10.98 1.15
CA LYS A 39 -1.55 -10.30 0.59
C LYS A 39 -0.42 -11.26 0.25
N ILE A 40 -0.15 -12.23 1.12
CA ILE A 40 0.87 -13.27 0.86
C ILE A 40 0.45 -14.13 -0.33
N GLY A 41 -0.82 -14.53 -0.42
CA GLY A 41 -1.35 -15.33 -1.52
C GLY A 41 -1.24 -14.59 -2.86
N THR A 42 -1.66 -13.32 -2.88
CA THR A 42 -1.52 -12.47 -4.08
C THR A 42 -0.04 -12.31 -4.48
N PHE A 43 0.84 -12.05 -3.52
CA PHE A 43 2.28 -11.94 -3.78
C PHE A 43 2.89 -13.24 -4.31
N ALA A 44 2.55 -14.38 -3.70
CA ALA A 44 3.03 -15.69 -4.13
C ALA A 44 2.54 -16.01 -5.55
N PHE A 45 1.27 -15.74 -5.85
CA PHE A 45 0.71 -15.92 -7.19
C PHE A 45 1.46 -15.07 -8.23
N SER A 46 1.67 -13.78 -7.95
CA SER A 46 2.44 -12.90 -8.84
C SER A 46 3.89 -13.36 -9.04
N MET A 47 4.54 -13.88 -8.00
CA MET A 47 5.90 -14.43 -8.10
C MET A 47 5.94 -15.70 -8.94
N ILE A 48 5.02 -16.63 -8.74
CA ILE A 48 4.91 -17.86 -9.54
C ILE A 48 4.65 -17.49 -11.01
N GLN A 49 3.73 -16.55 -11.26
CA GLN A 49 3.43 -16.09 -12.62
C GLN A 49 4.67 -15.46 -13.28
N LEU A 50 5.41 -14.60 -12.57
CA LEU A 50 6.64 -13.98 -13.07
C LEU A 50 7.69 -15.04 -13.41
N LEU A 51 7.93 -16.00 -12.50
CA LEU A 51 8.88 -17.09 -12.72
C LEU A 51 8.46 -17.99 -13.89
N GLY A 52 7.16 -18.26 -14.05
CA GLY A 52 6.60 -19.00 -15.17
C GLY A 52 6.85 -18.30 -16.51
N ILE A 53 6.61 -16.99 -16.58
CA ILE A 53 6.89 -16.17 -17.77
C ILE A 53 8.40 -16.23 -18.10
N ILE A 54 9.26 -16.04 -17.11
CA ILE A 54 10.73 -16.12 -17.28
C ILE A 54 11.14 -17.50 -17.81
N ALA A 55 10.62 -18.58 -17.24
CA ALA A 55 10.96 -19.95 -17.65
C ALA A 55 10.56 -20.23 -19.09
N VAL A 56 9.35 -19.85 -19.51
CA VAL A 56 8.88 -20.03 -20.90
C VAL A 56 9.71 -19.17 -21.86
N MET A 57 9.93 -17.90 -21.53
CA MET A 57 10.71 -16.98 -22.37
C MET A 57 12.16 -17.41 -22.55
N SER A 58 12.76 -18.06 -21.53
CA SER A 58 14.13 -18.57 -21.62
C SER A 58 14.32 -19.68 -22.66
N GLN A 59 13.26 -20.46 -22.93
CA GLN A 59 13.30 -21.54 -23.92
C GLN A 59 13.04 -21.03 -25.34
N VAL A 60 12.14 -20.06 -25.48
CA VAL A 60 11.69 -19.56 -26.80
C VAL A 60 12.62 -18.47 -27.34
N ALA A 61 13.02 -17.51 -26.49
CA ALA A 61 13.71 -16.30 -26.94
C ALA A 61 14.71 -15.80 -25.88
N TRP A 62 15.80 -16.55 -25.68
CA TRP A 62 16.82 -16.23 -24.67
C TRP A 62 17.43 -14.83 -24.85
N GLN A 63 17.49 -14.31 -26.08
CA GLN A 63 18.05 -13.01 -26.42
C GLN A 63 17.27 -11.85 -25.78
N VAL A 64 15.97 -12.04 -25.53
CA VAL A 64 15.10 -11.03 -24.90
C VAL A 64 15.55 -10.71 -23.47
N PHE A 65 16.26 -11.62 -22.79
CA PHE A 65 16.81 -11.38 -21.45
C PHE A 65 17.80 -10.22 -21.39
N ILE A 66 18.51 -9.93 -22.48
CA ILE A 66 19.46 -8.81 -22.55
C ILE A 66 18.74 -7.47 -22.32
N VAL A 67 17.49 -7.35 -22.77
CA VAL A 67 16.66 -6.14 -22.58
C VAL A 67 15.96 -6.16 -21.22
N PHE A 68 15.55 -7.33 -20.72
CA PHE A 68 14.89 -7.45 -19.42
C PHE A 68 15.83 -7.22 -18.23
N LEU A 69 17.11 -7.58 -18.33
CA LEU A 69 18.08 -7.39 -17.24
C LEU A 69 18.21 -5.90 -16.80
N PRO A 70 18.48 -4.95 -17.71
CA PRO A 70 18.53 -3.52 -17.33
C PRO A 70 17.16 -3.01 -16.89
N MET A 71 16.06 -3.49 -17.47
CA MET A 71 14.70 -3.14 -17.04
C MET A 71 14.47 -3.49 -15.56
N ILE A 72 14.82 -4.71 -15.14
CA ILE A 72 14.69 -5.16 -13.76
C ILE A 72 15.58 -4.31 -12.84
N ALA A 73 16.82 -4.01 -13.25
CA ALA A 73 17.74 -3.19 -12.47
C ALA A 73 17.18 -1.78 -12.21
N VAL A 74 16.66 -1.12 -13.26
CA VAL A 74 16.03 0.20 -13.14
C VAL A 74 14.75 0.14 -12.30
N SER A 75 13.95 -0.92 -12.44
CA SER A 75 12.74 -1.11 -11.64
C SER A 75 13.05 -1.26 -10.15
N ILE A 76 14.08 -2.03 -9.80
CA ILE A 76 14.56 -2.17 -8.42
C ILE A 76 15.07 -0.82 -7.90
N TRP A 77 15.77 -0.04 -8.73
CA TRP A 77 16.24 1.29 -8.35
C TRP A 77 15.08 2.25 -8.04
N TYR A 78 14.05 2.29 -8.89
CA TYR A 78 12.83 3.07 -8.61
C TYR A 78 12.13 2.60 -7.34
N GLN A 79 12.02 1.29 -7.13
CA GLN A 79 11.43 0.74 -5.91
C GLN A 79 12.20 1.20 -4.66
N ARG A 80 13.55 1.15 -4.71
CA ARG A 80 14.41 1.58 -3.60
C ARG A 80 14.30 3.07 -3.30
N TYR A 81 14.09 3.89 -4.33
CA TYR A 81 13.86 5.33 -4.17
C TYR A 81 12.47 5.64 -3.60
N TYR A 82 11.43 4.97 -4.09
CA TYR A 82 10.05 5.19 -3.67
C TYR A 82 9.76 4.72 -2.24
N LEU A 83 10.32 3.56 -1.83
CA LEU A 83 9.93 2.88 -0.60
C LEU A 83 10.17 3.70 0.69
N PRO A 84 11.29 4.40 0.88
CA PRO A 84 11.49 5.28 2.04
C PRO A 84 10.48 6.42 2.10
N SER A 85 10.25 7.11 0.97
CA SER A 85 9.28 8.20 0.89
C SER A 85 7.87 7.71 1.18
N ALA A 86 7.43 6.63 0.54
CA ALA A 86 6.10 6.05 0.73
C ALA A 86 5.85 5.65 2.19
N ARG A 87 6.86 5.11 2.88
CA ARG A 87 6.77 4.75 4.30
C ARG A 87 6.56 5.98 5.19
N GLU A 88 7.36 7.02 5.00
CA GLU A 88 7.21 8.26 5.79
C GLU A 88 5.88 8.96 5.52
N LEU A 89 5.44 9.00 4.26
CA LEU A 89 4.13 9.55 3.93
C LEU A 89 2.99 8.73 4.54
N SER A 90 3.06 7.40 4.50
CA SER A 90 2.06 6.52 5.13
C SER A 90 2.02 6.72 6.65
N ARG A 91 3.20 6.85 7.29
CA ARG A 91 3.32 7.18 8.72
C ARG A 91 2.66 8.53 9.04
N LEU A 92 2.93 9.56 8.24
CA LEU A 92 2.31 10.87 8.39
C LEU A 92 0.78 10.80 8.24
N GLY A 93 0.28 10.05 7.25
CA GLY A 93 -1.15 9.81 7.07
C GLY A 93 -1.81 9.15 8.29
N GLY A 94 -1.13 8.18 8.90
CA GLY A 94 -1.58 7.55 10.14
C GLY A 94 -1.67 8.54 11.32
N VAL A 95 -0.65 9.38 11.50
CA VAL A 95 -0.60 10.39 12.56
C VAL A 95 -1.70 11.45 12.37
N CYS A 96 -1.94 11.92 11.15
CA CYS A 96 -2.98 12.92 10.86
C CYS A 96 -4.41 12.38 10.99
N LYS A 97 -4.62 11.06 10.85
CA LYS A 97 -5.94 10.43 10.98
C LYS A 97 -6.43 10.36 12.43
N ALA A 98 -5.54 10.14 13.39
CA ALA A 98 -5.92 9.93 14.79
C ALA A 98 -6.66 11.13 15.43
N PRO A 99 -6.20 12.39 15.27
CA PRO A 99 -6.92 13.56 15.79
C PRO A 99 -8.35 13.72 15.25
N ILE A 100 -8.61 13.33 13.99
CA ILE A 100 -9.94 13.39 13.39
C ILE A 100 -10.90 12.45 14.12
N ILE A 101 -10.48 11.20 14.36
CA ILE A 101 -11.29 10.20 15.07
C ILE A 101 -11.57 10.67 16.49
N GLN A 102 -10.56 11.22 17.16
CA GLN A 102 -10.70 11.74 18.52
C GLN A 102 -11.68 12.93 18.57
N HIS A 103 -11.53 13.92 17.69
CA HIS A 103 -12.42 15.08 17.62
C HIS A 103 -13.87 14.66 17.31
N PHE A 104 -14.04 13.65 16.46
CA PHE A 104 -15.36 13.09 16.16
C PHE A 104 -15.99 12.42 17.38
N ALA A 105 -15.23 11.61 18.13
CA ALA A 105 -15.70 10.99 19.37
C ALA A 105 -16.09 12.04 20.44
N GLU A 106 -15.25 13.08 20.61
CA GLU A 106 -15.52 14.20 21.51
C GLU A 106 -16.79 14.97 21.11
N THR A 107 -16.97 15.23 19.81
CA THR A 107 -18.16 15.92 19.29
C THR A 107 -19.43 15.12 19.55
N ILE A 108 -19.42 13.79 19.34
CA ILE A 108 -20.57 12.93 19.62
C ILE A 108 -20.88 12.94 21.12
N SER A 109 -19.88 12.70 21.96
CA SER A 109 -20.08 12.65 23.41
C SER A 109 -20.52 13.99 24.01
N GLY A 110 -20.06 15.11 23.43
CA GLY A 110 -20.34 16.47 23.90
C GLY A 110 -21.45 17.20 23.13
N THR A 111 -22.22 16.52 22.28
CA THR A 111 -23.16 17.18 21.35
C THR A 111 -24.17 18.09 22.07
N LEU A 112 -24.71 17.65 23.22
CA LEU A 112 -25.66 18.45 24.00
C LEU A 112 -25.03 19.76 24.50
N THR A 113 -23.83 19.68 25.06
CA THR A 113 -23.07 20.84 25.55
C THR A 113 -22.70 21.79 24.41
N ILE A 114 -22.25 21.25 23.28
CA ILE A 114 -21.88 22.08 22.12
C ILE A 114 -23.08 22.91 21.65
N ARG A 115 -24.25 22.28 21.55
CA ARG A 115 -25.51 22.94 21.14
C ARG A 115 -26.01 23.92 22.20
N SER A 116 -25.93 23.59 23.48
CA SER A 116 -26.41 24.48 24.55
C SER A 116 -25.61 25.76 24.67
N PHE A 117 -24.32 25.74 24.31
CA PHE A 117 -23.42 26.91 24.33
C PHE A 117 -23.24 27.57 22.95
N ASP A 118 -23.99 27.13 21.94
CA ASP A 118 -23.93 27.60 20.55
C ASP A 118 -22.50 27.62 19.96
N LYS A 119 -21.72 26.56 20.20
CA LYS A 119 -20.32 26.42 19.75
C LYS A 119 -20.14 25.53 18.51
N GLN A 120 -21.22 25.23 17.78
CA GLN A 120 -21.22 24.38 16.59
C GLN A 120 -20.22 24.88 15.54
N SER A 121 -20.22 26.18 15.26
CA SER A 121 -19.34 26.78 14.24
C SER A 121 -17.84 26.59 14.56
N ARG A 122 -17.45 26.75 15.83
CA ARG A 122 -16.07 26.51 16.29
C ARG A 122 -15.64 25.06 16.06
N PHE A 123 -16.49 24.10 16.45
CA PHE A 123 -16.20 22.67 16.23
C PHE A 123 -16.15 22.30 14.75
N HIS A 124 -17.02 22.90 13.94
CA HIS A 124 -17.01 22.73 12.49
C HIS A 124 -15.70 23.25 11.86
N GLU A 125 -15.24 24.45 12.24
CA GLU A 125 -13.99 25.01 11.75
C GLU A 125 -12.77 24.14 12.13
N THR A 126 -12.72 23.68 13.39
CA THR A 126 -11.68 22.73 13.84
C THR A 126 -11.71 21.44 13.03
N ASN A 127 -12.89 20.87 12.80
CA ASN A 127 -13.03 19.67 11.98
C ASN A 127 -12.53 19.90 10.54
N MET A 128 -12.86 21.04 9.93
CA MET A 128 -12.38 21.38 8.59
C MET A 128 -10.85 21.50 8.54
N LYS A 129 -10.22 22.13 9.54
CA LYS A 129 -8.76 22.23 9.65
C LYS A 129 -8.10 20.86 9.79
N LEU A 130 -8.67 19.96 10.60
CA LEU A 130 -8.15 18.60 10.79
C LEU A 130 -8.26 17.77 9.50
N ILE A 131 -9.41 17.85 8.81
CA ILE A 131 -9.62 17.17 7.53
C ILE A 131 -8.69 17.70 6.45
N ASP A 132 -8.49 19.02 6.35
CA ASP A 132 -7.53 19.61 5.41
C ASP A 132 -6.11 19.13 5.70
N GLY A 133 -5.71 19.12 6.98
CA GLY A 133 -4.43 18.60 7.43
C GLY A 133 -4.18 17.13 7.09
N TYR A 134 -5.22 16.30 7.11
CA TYR A 134 -5.15 14.89 6.69
C TYR A 134 -5.21 14.69 5.17
N SER A 135 -5.93 15.55 4.46
CA SER A 135 -6.12 15.44 3.01
C SER A 135 -4.82 15.68 2.25
N ARG A 136 -3.96 16.58 2.74
CA ARG A 136 -2.67 16.89 2.10
C ARG A 136 -1.71 15.68 2.07
N PRO A 137 -1.37 15.01 3.20
CA PRO A 137 -0.57 13.78 3.18
C PRO A 137 -1.22 12.69 2.32
N LYS A 138 -2.54 12.53 2.40
CA LYS A 138 -3.27 11.52 1.62
C LYS A 138 -3.11 11.76 0.11
N PHE A 139 -3.22 13.00 -0.33
CA PHE A 139 -2.98 13.37 -1.73
C PHE A 139 -1.53 13.07 -2.14
N ASN A 140 -0.56 13.42 -1.30
CA ASN A 140 0.85 13.14 -1.60
C ASN A 140 1.16 11.63 -1.67
N ILE A 141 0.51 10.79 -0.87
CA ILE A 141 0.62 9.32 -0.98
C ILE A 141 0.14 8.87 -2.35
N ALA A 142 -1.04 9.35 -2.78
CA ALA A 142 -1.60 9.00 -4.08
C ALA A 142 -0.70 9.49 -5.23
N ALA A 143 -0.23 10.73 -5.17
CA ALA A 143 0.68 11.30 -6.17
C ALA A 143 2.01 10.53 -6.25
N ALA A 144 2.58 10.10 -5.12
CA ALA A 144 3.79 9.29 -5.10
C ALA A 144 3.58 7.90 -5.73
N MET A 145 2.43 7.27 -5.48
CA MET A 145 2.05 6.00 -6.09
C MET A 145 1.90 6.14 -7.62
N GLU A 146 1.15 7.14 -8.08
CA GLU A 146 0.97 7.44 -9.51
C GLU A 146 2.29 7.76 -10.20
N TRP A 147 3.18 8.50 -9.54
CA TRP A 147 4.52 8.79 -10.06
C TRP A 147 5.32 7.52 -10.34
N LEU A 148 5.26 6.52 -9.44
CA LEU A 148 5.94 5.25 -9.64
C LEU A 148 5.29 4.44 -10.76
N CYS A 149 3.96 4.32 -10.78
CA CYS A 149 3.21 3.63 -11.83
C CYS A 149 3.56 4.20 -13.21
N PHE A 150 3.46 5.52 -13.38
CA PHE A 150 3.79 6.19 -14.62
C PHE A 150 5.23 5.91 -15.09
N ARG A 151 6.21 5.91 -14.17
CA ARG A 151 7.61 5.60 -14.51
C ARG A 151 7.81 4.15 -14.93
N LEU A 152 7.13 3.21 -14.28
CA LEU A 152 7.18 1.79 -14.65
C LEU A 152 6.48 1.52 -15.98
N ASP A 153 5.35 2.18 -16.25
CA ASP A 153 4.65 2.07 -17.53
C ASP A 153 5.49 2.63 -18.69
N MET A 154 6.13 3.78 -18.49
CA MET A 154 7.07 4.34 -19.46
C MET A 154 8.24 3.40 -19.73
N LEU A 155 8.81 2.79 -18.68
CA LEU A 155 9.88 1.80 -18.81
C LEU A 155 9.40 0.58 -19.60
N SER A 156 8.19 0.07 -19.29
CA SER A 156 7.56 -1.07 -19.96
C SER A 156 7.34 -0.80 -21.46
N LEU A 157 6.81 0.38 -21.79
CA LEU A 157 6.61 0.81 -23.19
C LEU A 157 7.93 0.88 -23.96
N ILE A 158 8.96 1.44 -23.35
CA ILE A 158 10.30 1.51 -23.96
C ILE A 158 10.83 0.09 -24.21
N THR A 159 10.75 -0.80 -23.22
CA THR A 159 11.20 -2.19 -23.39
C THR A 159 10.42 -2.95 -24.45
N PHE A 160 9.12 -2.71 -24.55
CA PHE A 160 8.27 -3.30 -25.58
C PHE A 160 8.63 -2.79 -26.98
N ALA A 161 8.89 -1.48 -27.13
CA ALA A 161 9.34 -0.92 -28.40
C ALA A 161 10.69 -1.51 -28.82
N PHE A 162 11.65 -1.64 -27.89
CA PHE A 162 12.94 -2.26 -28.15
C PHE A 162 12.82 -3.75 -28.51
N SER A 163 11.96 -4.50 -27.83
CA SER A 163 11.78 -5.93 -28.14
C SER A 163 11.16 -6.14 -29.52
N LEU A 164 10.22 -5.28 -29.95
CA LEU A 164 9.65 -5.32 -31.30
C LEU A 164 10.69 -5.01 -32.38
N ILE A 165 11.49 -3.96 -32.19
CA ILE A 165 12.56 -3.60 -33.14
C ILE A 165 13.58 -4.73 -33.23
N PHE A 166 13.93 -5.33 -32.09
CA PHE A 166 14.85 -6.46 -32.03
C PHE A 166 14.30 -7.68 -32.76
N LEU A 167 13.01 -8.01 -32.58
CA LEU A 167 12.35 -9.11 -33.27
C LEU A 167 12.34 -8.91 -34.79
N ILE A 168 12.06 -7.69 -35.26
CA ILE A 168 12.08 -7.34 -36.70
C ILE A 168 13.49 -7.37 -37.29
N SER A 169 14.51 -7.03 -36.51
CA SER A 169 15.90 -6.94 -36.99
C SER A 169 16.61 -8.29 -37.07
N ILE A 170 16.04 -9.36 -36.49
CA ILE A 170 16.59 -10.72 -36.60
C ILE A 170 16.26 -11.28 -38.00
N PRO A 171 17.25 -11.75 -38.78
CA PRO A 171 17.01 -12.28 -40.12
C PRO A 171 16.06 -13.49 -40.08
N PRO A 172 15.18 -13.63 -41.09
CA PRO A 172 14.22 -14.73 -41.14
C PRO A 172 14.97 -16.07 -41.23
N GLY A 173 14.81 -16.91 -40.21
CA GLY A 173 15.44 -18.24 -40.13
C GLY A 173 15.94 -18.69 -38.75
N ILE A 174 16.03 -17.79 -37.76
CA ILE A 174 16.48 -18.14 -36.39
C ILE A 174 15.30 -18.36 -35.42
N ILE A 175 14.14 -17.76 -35.68
CA ILE A 175 12.92 -17.92 -34.89
C ILE A 175 11.77 -18.25 -35.85
N ASN A 176 11.12 -19.40 -35.66
CA ASN A 176 9.97 -19.80 -36.47
C ASN A 176 8.78 -18.85 -36.17
N PRO A 177 8.13 -18.25 -37.18
CA PRO A 177 7.07 -17.26 -36.99
C PRO A 177 5.71 -17.86 -36.53
N GLY A 178 5.71 -19.10 -36.00
CA GLY A 178 4.52 -19.87 -35.66
C GLY A 178 4.38 -20.26 -34.18
N THR A 179 5.15 -19.66 -33.27
CA THR A 179 5.09 -19.92 -31.82
C THR A 179 4.97 -18.64 -31.02
#